data_AF-R7V6Q0-F1
#
_entry.id   AF-R7V6Q0-F1
#
_cell.length_a   1.000
_cell.length_b   1.000
_cell.length_c   1.000
_cell.angle_alpha   90.00
_cell.angle_beta   90.00
_cell.angle_gamma   90.00
#
_symmetry.space_group_name_H-M   'P 1'
#
loop_
_entity.id
_entity.type
_entity.pdbx_description
1 polymer ?
#
loop_
_entity_poly.entity_id
_entity_poly.type
_entity_poly.pdbx_seq_one_letter_code
_entity_poly.pdbx_strand_id
1 'polypeptide(L)'
;MTLFRSKDRGRKRKLPEIKHYSLRERKVKKKEKREIEEKQEERKDVKKIKKEKKIRESPKKFKAMQSLITKETRIVGALIWCRFGRRMWPGMLIEGSLVGRPPSAVNTEWVFWFGEGTVSQMDASAMRPFIASFRDHYDPKYLSKSYERSIQEAVRVCAQRAGKCRSSASDLLEWAERGFRGSASGPLHDDKSIPEWISARLEKLKKWAQDISTDDDDDEEEEDEDGGDEEEEEEEEEEEADQRPLRSETYEKEKEIWDRVRDGSFSVTDVCISCGGTNEVTHCHPFFIGGHCASCKQDFEESLFLYGSDNIS
;
A
#
# COMPACT_ATOMS: atom_id res chain seq x y z
N MET A 1 41.97 -75.63 -57.64
CA MET A 1 41.14 -76.55 -56.83
C MET A 1 40.00 -75.76 -56.20
N THR A 2 38.77 -76.31 -56.28
CA THR A 2 37.61 -76.14 -55.37
C THR A 2 37.12 -74.71 -55.03
N LEU A 3 35.98 -74.25 -55.57
CA LEU A 3 34.60 -74.39 -55.01
C LEU A 3 34.44 -73.79 -53.59
N PHE A 4 33.61 -72.74 -53.41
CA PHE A 4 32.30 -72.88 -52.76
C PHE A 4 31.41 -71.63 -52.85
N ARG A 5 30.10 -71.89 -52.97
CA ARG A 5 28.96 -70.98 -53.16
C ARG A 5 28.34 -70.56 -51.82
N SER A 6 27.60 -69.44 -51.89
CA SER A 6 26.35 -69.13 -51.15
C SER A 6 26.50 -68.71 -49.68
N LYS A 7 25.68 -67.82 -49.10
CA LYS A 7 24.33 -67.35 -49.45
C LYS A 7 24.06 -66.07 -48.63
N ASP A 8 23.80 -64.94 -49.27
CA ASP A 8 23.26 -63.75 -48.60
C ASP A 8 21.76 -63.64 -48.92
N ARG A 9 20.90 -63.79 -47.91
CA ARG A 9 19.44 -63.71 -48.07
C ARG A 9 18.97 -62.28 -47.82
N GLY A 10 18.59 -61.61 -48.90
CA GLY A 10 18.10 -60.24 -48.89
C GLY A 10 16.73 -60.06 -48.23
N ARG A 11 16.57 -58.91 -47.57
CA ARG A 11 15.29 -58.29 -47.23
C ARG A 11 15.24 -56.93 -47.93
N LYS A 12 14.78 -56.91 -49.18
CA LYS A 12 14.62 -55.66 -49.95
C LYS A 12 13.42 -54.88 -49.40
N ARG A 13 13.67 -53.78 -48.69
CA ARG A 13 12.67 -52.74 -48.39
C ARG A 13 12.24 -52.11 -49.72
N LYS A 14 10.94 -52.14 -50.06
CA LYS A 14 10.41 -51.39 -51.21
C LYS A 14 10.60 -49.90 -50.95
N LEU A 15 11.41 -49.23 -51.77
CA LEU A 15 11.53 -47.77 -51.77
C LEU A 15 10.19 -47.14 -52.23
N PRO A 16 9.78 -46.01 -51.63
CA PRO A 16 8.57 -45.32 -52.04
C PRO A 16 8.70 -44.81 -53.48
N GLU A 17 7.65 -45.05 -54.27
CA GLU A 17 7.57 -44.70 -55.67
C GLU A 17 7.53 -43.17 -55.83
N ILE A 18 8.57 -42.61 -56.45
CA ILE A 18 8.72 -41.16 -56.64
C ILE A 18 7.77 -40.75 -57.77
N LYS A 19 6.63 -40.15 -57.41
CA LYS A 19 5.69 -39.58 -58.38
C LYS A 19 6.32 -38.35 -59.05
N HIS A 20 6.69 -38.50 -60.33
CA HIS A 20 7.17 -37.39 -61.16
C HIS A 20 5.99 -36.52 -61.60
N TYR A 21 5.73 -35.45 -60.84
CA TYR A 21 4.75 -34.42 -61.19
C TYR A 21 5.31 -33.50 -62.28
N SER A 22 4.50 -33.20 -63.29
CA SER A 22 4.80 -32.20 -64.30
C SER A 22 4.99 -30.81 -63.68
N LEU A 23 5.70 -29.92 -64.38
CA LEU A 23 5.92 -28.54 -63.95
C LEU A 23 4.60 -27.79 -63.67
N ARG A 24 3.52 -28.13 -64.38
CA ARG A 24 2.19 -27.53 -64.21
C ARG A 24 1.54 -27.99 -62.90
N GLU A 25 1.59 -29.28 -62.58
CA GLU A 25 1.05 -29.83 -61.33
C GLU A 25 1.80 -29.32 -60.09
N ARG A 26 3.12 -29.13 -60.20
CA ARG A 26 3.94 -28.53 -59.13
C ARG A 26 3.52 -27.09 -58.84
N LYS A 27 3.20 -26.30 -59.87
CA LYS A 27 2.71 -24.93 -59.72
C LYS A 27 1.32 -24.88 -59.05
N VAL A 28 0.41 -25.78 -59.43
CA VAL A 28 -0.93 -25.88 -58.82
C VAL A 28 -0.83 -26.24 -57.34
N LYS A 29 -0.08 -27.30 -56.99
CA LYS A 29 0.10 -27.70 -55.59
C LYS A 29 0.77 -26.64 -54.72
N LYS A 30 1.70 -25.86 -55.29
CA LYS A 30 2.34 -24.74 -54.57
C LYS A 30 1.35 -23.60 -54.32
N LYS A 31 0.43 -23.34 -55.25
CA LYS A 31 -0.64 -22.35 -55.07
C LYS A 31 -1.64 -22.81 -54.00
N GLU A 32 -2.12 -24.06 -54.08
CA GLU A 32 -3.02 -24.63 -53.06
C GLU A 32 -2.40 -24.62 -51.66
N LYS A 33 -1.10 -24.95 -51.55
CA LYS A 33 -0.40 -24.91 -50.26
C LYS A 33 -0.38 -23.49 -49.66
N ARG A 34 -0.12 -22.47 -50.48
CA ARG A 34 -0.14 -21.06 -50.04
C ARG A 34 -1.53 -20.62 -49.59
N GLU A 35 -2.56 -20.98 -50.33
CA GLU A 35 -3.96 -20.65 -49.97
C GLU A 35 -4.39 -21.32 -48.65
N ILE A 36 -3.86 -22.52 -48.34
CA ILE A 36 -4.11 -23.20 -47.06
C ILE A 36 -3.36 -22.51 -45.92
N GLU A 37 -2.11 -22.11 -46.12
CA GLU A 37 -1.29 -21.40 -45.13
C GLU A 37 -1.91 -20.04 -44.77
N GLU A 38 -2.34 -19.27 -45.77
CA GLU A 38 -3.01 -17.98 -45.59
C GLU A 38 -4.33 -18.12 -44.81
N LYS A 39 -5.17 -19.09 -45.17
CA LYS A 39 -6.41 -19.39 -44.41
C LYS A 39 -6.15 -19.85 -42.97
N GLN A 40 -5.01 -20.48 -42.70
CA GLN A 40 -4.65 -20.87 -41.34
C GLN A 40 -4.18 -19.69 -40.50
N GLU A 41 -3.49 -18.72 -41.12
CA GLU A 41 -3.03 -17.49 -40.49
C GLU A 41 -4.20 -16.57 -40.13
N GLU A 42 -5.12 -16.34 -41.08
CA GLU A 42 -6.37 -15.59 -40.83
C GLU A 42 -7.18 -16.20 -39.66
N ARG A 43 -7.27 -17.53 -39.60
CA ARG A 43 -7.96 -18.23 -38.49
C ARG A 43 -7.26 -18.05 -37.15
N LYS A 44 -5.94 -17.91 -37.12
CA LYS A 44 -5.17 -17.63 -35.88
C LYS A 44 -5.41 -16.20 -35.42
N ASP A 45 -5.41 -15.24 -36.34
CA ASP A 45 -5.64 -13.82 -36.03
C ASP A 45 -7.06 -13.58 -35.52
N VAL A 46 -8.07 -14.17 -36.16
CA VAL A 46 -9.47 -14.10 -35.67
C VAL A 46 -9.60 -14.70 -34.27
N LYS A 47 -8.87 -15.79 -33.95
CA LYS A 47 -8.86 -16.37 -32.60
C LYS A 47 -8.16 -15.48 -31.58
N LYS A 48 -7.06 -14.82 -31.97
CA LYS A 48 -6.33 -13.87 -31.13
C LYS A 48 -7.19 -12.65 -30.79
N ILE A 49 -7.82 -12.05 -31.79
CA ILE A 49 -8.75 -10.91 -31.63
C ILE A 49 -9.93 -11.29 -30.74
N LYS A 50 -10.52 -12.48 -30.93
CA LYS A 50 -11.62 -12.96 -30.07
C LYS A 50 -11.17 -13.18 -28.61
N LYS A 51 -9.95 -13.67 -28.39
CA LYS A 51 -9.39 -13.85 -27.03
C LYS A 51 -9.15 -12.51 -26.34
N GLU A 52 -8.60 -11.54 -27.06
CA GLU A 52 -8.37 -10.17 -26.56
C GLU A 52 -9.70 -9.46 -26.23
N LYS A 53 -10.72 -9.56 -27.09
CA LYS A 53 -12.06 -9.03 -26.82
C LYS A 53 -12.72 -9.70 -25.61
N LYS A 54 -12.61 -11.02 -25.48
CA LYS A 54 -13.17 -11.77 -24.34
C LYS A 54 -12.50 -11.43 -23.00
N ILE A 55 -11.21 -11.05 -23.00
CA ILE A 55 -10.51 -10.56 -21.80
C ILE A 55 -11.03 -9.17 -21.41
N ARG A 56 -11.30 -8.31 -22.41
CA ARG A 56 -11.76 -6.93 -22.22
C ARG A 56 -13.24 -6.82 -21.84
N GLU A 57 -14.06 -7.81 -22.20
CA GLU A 57 -15.52 -7.84 -21.97
C GLU A 57 -15.96 -8.50 -20.66
N SER A 58 -15.05 -8.97 -19.79
CA SER A 58 -15.46 -9.60 -18.52
C SER A 58 -16.08 -8.57 -17.56
N PRO A 59 -17.39 -8.67 -17.22
CA PRO A 59 -18.11 -7.63 -16.48
C PRO A 59 -17.51 -7.35 -15.09
N LYS A 60 -16.90 -8.37 -14.47
CA LYS A 60 -16.24 -8.28 -13.17
C LYS A 60 -14.97 -7.42 -13.22
N LYS A 61 -14.15 -7.54 -14.27
CA LYS A 61 -12.94 -6.73 -14.46
C LYS A 61 -13.28 -5.30 -14.89
N PHE A 62 -14.31 -5.14 -15.71
CA PHE A 62 -14.78 -3.83 -16.15
C PHE A 62 -15.35 -2.99 -14.98
N LYS A 63 -16.17 -3.60 -14.11
CA LYS A 63 -16.69 -2.94 -12.90
C LYS A 63 -15.58 -2.61 -11.89
N ALA A 64 -14.57 -3.48 -11.75
CA ALA A 64 -13.41 -3.25 -10.89
C ALA A 64 -12.44 -2.16 -11.41
N MET A 65 -12.38 -1.96 -12.73
CA MET A 65 -11.62 -0.87 -13.35
C MET A 65 -12.36 0.47 -13.28
N GLN A 66 -13.69 0.46 -13.34
CA GLN A 66 -14.50 1.68 -13.20
C GLN A 66 -14.53 2.26 -11.79
N SER A 67 -14.19 1.48 -10.76
CA SER A 67 -14.07 1.99 -9.39
C SER A 67 -12.69 2.56 -9.05
N LEU A 68 -11.69 2.38 -9.93
CA LEU A 68 -10.35 2.94 -9.73
C LEU A 68 -10.39 4.47 -9.68
N ILE A 69 -9.46 5.04 -8.92
CA ILE A 69 -9.19 6.47 -9.02
C ILE A 69 -8.70 6.79 -10.44
N THR A 70 -9.43 7.67 -11.12
CA THR A 70 -9.05 8.15 -12.46
C THR A 70 -7.94 9.18 -12.33
N LYS A 71 -7.25 9.51 -13.43
CA LYS A 71 -6.21 10.55 -13.40
C LYS A 71 -6.75 11.89 -12.90
N GLU A 72 -8.01 12.21 -13.23
CA GLU A 72 -8.68 13.45 -12.85
C GLU A 72 -9.05 13.51 -11.36
N THR A 73 -9.05 12.38 -10.67
CA THR A 73 -9.37 12.29 -9.23
C THR A 73 -8.13 12.13 -8.35
N ARG A 74 -6.94 11.92 -8.95
CA ARG A 74 -5.63 11.93 -8.27
C ARG A 74 -5.16 13.36 -8.03
N ILE A 75 -5.80 14.01 -7.07
CA ILE A 75 -5.49 15.39 -6.70
C ILE A 75 -5.12 15.40 -5.23
N VAL A 76 -4.08 16.15 -4.88
CA VAL A 76 -3.65 16.38 -3.50
C VAL A 76 -4.87 16.84 -2.65
N GLY A 77 -4.99 16.24 -1.47
CA GLY A 77 -6.12 16.40 -0.55
C GLY A 77 -7.38 15.62 -0.92
N ALA A 78 -7.40 14.83 -1.99
CA ALA A 78 -8.51 13.90 -2.24
C ALA A 78 -8.49 12.73 -1.24
N LEU A 79 -9.67 12.38 -0.70
CA LEU A 79 -9.82 11.21 0.15
C LEU A 79 -10.01 9.95 -0.69
N ILE A 80 -9.32 8.90 -0.31
CA ILE A 80 -9.32 7.61 -0.99
C ILE A 80 -9.53 6.46 -0.01
N TRP A 81 -9.98 5.34 -0.54
CA TRP A 81 -9.62 4.03 0.01
C TRP A 81 -8.36 3.56 -0.69
N CYS A 82 -7.41 3.03 0.05
CA CYS A 82 -6.26 2.33 -0.50
C CYS A 82 -6.14 0.94 0.13
N ARG A 83 -5.77 -0.04 -0.68
CA ARG A 83 -5.56 -1.40 -0.19
C ARG A 83 -4.33 -1.45 0.72
N PHE A 84 -4.54 -1.86 1.96
CA PHE A 84 -3.52 -2.05 2.98
C PHE A 84 -3.67 -3.49 3.53
N GLY A 85 -2.73 -4.37 3.17
CA GLY A 85 -2.86 -5.81 3.39
C GLY A 85 -4.09 -6.42 2.70
N ARG A 86 -4.98 -7.04 3.49
CA ARG A 86 -6.23 -7.67 3.00
C ARG A 86 -7.43 -6.74 3.03
N ARG A 87 -7.30 -5.56 3.62
CA ARG A 87 -8.40 -4.62 3.87
C ARG A 87 -8.20 -3.34 3.08
N MET A 88 -9.26 -2.55 3.03
CA MET A 88 -9.23 -1.22 2.45
C MET A 88 -9.18 -0.23 3.60
N TRP A 89 -8.21 0.67 3.55
CA TRP A 89 -7.96 1.65 4.58
C TRP A 89 -8.18 3.06 4.03
N PRO A 90 -8.79 3.97 4.80
CA PRO A 90 -8.97 5.35 4.35
C PRO A 90 -7.63 6.10 4.37
N GLY A 91 -7.41 6.94 3.35
CA GLY A 91 -6.26 7.82 3.28
C GLY A 91 -6.55 9.11 2.52
N MET A 92 -5.58 10.01 2.53
CA MET A 92 -5.60 11.26 1.78
C MET A 92 -4.39 11.34 0.87
N LEU A 93 -4.60 11.75 -0.38
CA LEU A 93 -3.49 12.01 -1.29
C LEU A 93 -2.71 13.25 -0.84
N ILE A 94 -1.39 13.15 -0.80
CA ILE A 94 -0.50 14.25 -0.45
C ILE A 94 0.63 14.35 -1.48
N GLU A 95 1.40 15.43 -1.44
CA GLU A 95 2.66 15.52 -2.18
C GLU A 95 3.82 15.06 -1.30
N GLY A 96 4.81 14.35 -1.89
CA GLY A 96 5.98 13.87 -1.14
C GLY A 96 6.80 14.99 -0.51
N SER A 97 6.85 16.16 -1.16
CA SER A 97 7.54 17.38 -0.69
C SER A 97 7.07 17.84 0.71
N LEU A 98 5.82 17.56 1.07
CA LEU A 98 5.22 17.91 2.36
C LEU A 98 5.83 17.14 3.53
N VAL A 99 6.49 16.01 3.25
CA VAL A 99 7.14 15.14 4.24
C VAL A 99 8.63 14.95 3.96
N GLY A 100 9.24 15.84 3.18
CA GLY A 100 10.67 15.77 2.84
C GLY A 100 11.02 14.59 1.93
N ARG A 101 10.05 14.06 1.17
CA ARG A 101 10.23 12.93 0.26
C ARG A 101 10.20 13.38 -1.21
N PRO A 102 10.78 12.61 -2.14
CA PRO A 102 10.73 12.93 -3.56
C PRO A 102 9.29 12.90 -4.11
N PRO A 103 9.04 13.56 -5.26
CA PRO A 103 7.77 13.48 -5.96
C PRO A 103 7.32 12.03 -6.24
N SER A 104 6.02 11.83 -6.44
CA SER A 104 5.45 10.52 -6.76
C SER A 104 6.14 9.89 -7.97
N ALA A 105 6.54 8.62 -7.87
CA ALA A 105 6.98 7.83 -9.02
C ALA A 105 5.80 7.53 -9.97
N VAL A 106 6.09 7.10 -11.20
CA VAL A 106 5.07 6.83 -12.22
C VAL A 106 4.02 5.85 -11.69
N ASN A 107 2.74 6.25 -11.79
CA ASN A 107 1.57 5.50 -11.31
C ASN A 107 1.50 5.23 -9.79
N THR A 108 2.33 5.90 -9.00
CA THR A 108 2.23 5.88 -7.55
C THR A 108 1.71 7.23 -7.06
N GLU A 109 1.14 7.26 -5.85
CA GLU A 109 0.84 8.51 -5.15
C GLU A 109 1.25 8.38 -3.69
N TRP A 110 1.63 9.50 -3.07
CA TRP A 110 1.82 9.56 -1.63
C TRP A 110 0.46 9.61 -0.92
N VAL A 111 0.30 8.75 0.07
CA VAL A 111 -0.92 8.60 0.85
C VAL A 111 -0.60 8.87 2.31
N PHE A 112 -1.32 9.81 2.90
CA PHE A 112 -1.43 9.97 4.35
C PHE A 112 -2.52 9.05 4.88
N TRP A 113 -2.21 8.22 5.87
CA TRP A 113 -3.14 7.26 6.46
C TRP A 113 -3.87 7.88 7.64
N PHE A 114 -5.21 7.86 7.58
CA PHE A 114 -6.03 8.23 8.74
C PHE A 114 -5.86 7.22 9.89
N GLY A 115 -6.02 7.68 11.12
CA GLY A 115 -5.85 6.90 12.35
C GLY A 115 -4.45 7.05 12.95
N GLU A 116 -3.43 6.66 12.19
CA GLU A 116 -2.02 6.67 12.67
C GLU A 116 -1.26 7.93 12.25
N GLY A 117 -1.70 8.59 11.18
CA GLY A 117 -1.03 9.77 10.65
C GLY A 117 0.37 9.48 10.12
N THR A 118 0.56 8.29 9.56
CA THR A 118 1.76 7.86 8.82
C THR A 118 1.59 8.12 7.32
N VAL A 119 2.69 8.04 6.57
CA VAL A 119 2.69 8.27 5.11
C VAL A 119 3.32 7.10 4.37
N SER A 120 2.80 6.77 3.19
CA SER A 120 3.35 5.73 2.32
C SER A 120 3.14 6.06 0.86
N GLN A 121 4.09 5.66 0.00
CA GLN A 121 3.91 5.72 -1.44
C GLN A 121 3.21 4.45 -1.92
N MET A 122 2.07 4.61 -2.60
CA MET A 122 1.19 3.50 -2.97
C MET A 122 0.91 3.50 -4.47
N ASP A 123 0.76 2.31 -5.06
CA ASP A 123 0.36 2.17 -6.46
C ASP A 123 -1.10 2.60 -6.65
N ALA A 124 -1.36 3.41 -7.67
CA ALA A 124 -2.69 3.96 -7.89
C ALA A 124 -3.76 2.91 -8.27
N SER A 125 -3.37 1.71 -8.70
CA SER A 125 -4.29 0.59 -8.91
C SER A 125 -4.88 0.05 -7.59
N ALA A 126 -4.23 0.32 -6.46
CA ALA A 126 -4.70 -0.01 -5.12
C ALA A 126 -5.74 0.98 -4.58
N MET A 127 -5.97 2.10 -5.28
CA MET A 127 -6.77 3.22 -4.78
C MET A 127 -8.19 3.23 -5.35
N ARG A 128 -9.16 3.69 -4.56
CA ARG A 128 -10.57 3.90 -4.93
C ARG A 128 -11.05 5.23 -4.33
N PRO A 129 -11.97 5.97 -4.96
CA PRO A 129 -12.52 7.19 -4.37
C PRO A 129 -13.22 6.90 -3.03
N PHE A 130 -12.92 7.68 -1.98
CA PHE A 130 -13.45 7.40 -0.64
C PHE A 130 -14.98 7.45 -0.59
N ILE A 131 -15.56 8.58 -1.00
CA ILE A 131 -16.99 8.86 -0.93
C ILE A 131 -17.79 7.90 -1.83
N ALA A 132 -17.41 7.81 -3.11
CA ALA A 132 -18.16 7.04 -4.10
C ALA A 132 -18.15 5.54 -3.80
N SER A 133 -17.12 5.04 -3.11
CA SER A 133 -16.96 3.62 -2.79
C SER A 133 -16.99 3.32 -1.29
N PHE A 134 -17.54 4.22 -0.47
CA PHE A 134 -17.58 4.03 0.99
C PHE A 134 -18.33 2.75 1.38
N ARG A 135 -19.54 2.56 0.85
CA ARG A 135 -20.38 1.39 1.13
C ARG A 135 -19.78 0.06 0.65
N ASP A 136 -18.84 0.11 -0.30
CA ASP A 136 -18.19 -1.09 -0.83
C ASP A 136 -17.01 -1.55 0.03
N HIS A 137 -16.39 -0.64 0.79
CA HIS A 137 -15.12 -0.89 1.46
C HIS A 137 -15.16 -0.70 2.99
N TYR A 138 -16.16 0.02 3.50
CA TYR A 138 -16.41 0.12 4.93
C TYR A 138 -16.88 -1.23 5.48
N ASP A 139 -16.14 -1.77 6.46
CA ASP A 139 -16.46 -3.03 7.13
C ASP A 139 -16.82 -2.78 8.60
N PRO A 140 -18.12 -2.64 8.95
CA PRO A 140 -18.54 -2.40 10.33
C PRO A 140 -18.28 -3.59 11.26
N LYS A 141 -17.96 -4.77 10.72
CA LYS A 141 -17.67 -5.98 11.52
C LYS A 141 -16.21 -6.02 11.96
N TYR A 142 -15.36 -5.16 11.40
CA TYR A 142 -13.97 -5.09 11.77
C TYR A 142 -13.80 -4.12 12.94
N LEU A 143 -13.58 -4.68 14.14
CA LEU A 143 -13.63 -3.97 15.42
C LEU A 143 -12.25 -3.47 15.89
N SER A 144 -11.31 -3.24 14.98
CA SER A 144 -10.01 -2.68 15.34
C SER A 144 -10.16 -1.19 15.68
N LYS A 145 -9.60 -0.78 16.82
CA LYS A 145 -9.65 0.62 17.29
C LYS A 145 -8.96 1.58 16.31
N SER A 146 -7.87 1.15 15.69
CA SER A 146 -7.15 1.95 14.68
C SER A 146 -8.00 2.13 13.43
N TYR A 147 -8.67 1.07 12.98
CA TYR A 147 -9.59 1.14 11.85
C TYR A 147 -10.77 2.06 12.15
N GLU A 148 -11.45 1.88 13.29
CA GLU A 148 -12.57 2.73 13.68
C GLU A 148 -12.15 4.20 13.73
N ARG A 149 -11.01 4.49 14.36
CA ARG A 149 -10.44 5.85 14.41
C ARG A 149 -10.18 6.40 13.01
N SER A 150 -9.58 5.60 12.12
CA SER A 150 -9.29 6.01 10.74
C SER A 150 -10.55 6.41 9.97
N ILE A 151 -11.64 5.66 10.15
CA ILE A 151 -12.94 5.95 9.54
C ILE A 151 -13.52 7.24 10.10
N GLN A 152 -13.50 7.41 11.43
CA GLN A 152 -14.03 8.62 12.06
C GLN A 152 -13.27 9.87 11.61
N GLU A 153 -11.94 9.82 11.54
CA GLU A 153 -11.13 10.95 11.05
C GLU A 153 -11.44 11.29 9.59
N ALA A 154 -11.48 10.28 8.71
CA ALA A 154 -11.81 10.49 7.30
C ALA A 154 -13.22 11.09 7.11
N VAL A 155 -14.21 10.56 7.83
CA VAL A 155 -15.60 11.05 7.78
C VAL A 155 -15.70 12.45 8.37
N ARG A 156 -14.94 12.79 9.43
CA ARG A 156 -14.89 14.16 9.97
C ARG A 156 -14.36 15.15 8.95
N VAL A 157 -13.34 14.79 8.17
CA VAL A 157 -12.86 15.65 7.08
C VAL A 157 -13.94 15.85 6.01
N CYS A 158 -14.65 14.79 5.61
CA CYS A 158 -15.82 14.92 4.74
C CYS A 158 -16.89 15.85 5.34
N ALA A 159 -17.18 15.71 6.63
CA ALA A 159 -18.15 16.54 7.33
C ALA A 159 -17.73 18.01 7.36
N GLN A 160 -16.44 18.29 7.58
CA GLN A 160 -15.88 19.63 7.55
C GLN A 160 -16.08 20.28 6.18
N ARG A 161 -15.72 19.58 5.10
CA ARG A 161 -15.92 20.03 3.71
C ARG A 161 -17.39 20.20 3.32
N ALA A 162 -18.27 19.47 4.00
CA ALA A 162 -19.72 19.53 3.82
C ALA A 162 -20.41 20.62 4.68
N GLY A 163 -19.67 21.32 5.56
CA GLY A 163 -20.23 22.25 6.54
C GLY A 163 -21.04 21.59 7.66
N LYS A 164 -20.76 20.32 8.01
CA LYS A 164 -21.46 19.50 9.02
C LYS A 164 -20.68 19.31 10.33
N CYS A 165 -19.81 20.24 10.71
CA CYS A 165 -18.80 20.09 11.78
C CYS A 165 -19.32 19.87 13.22
N ARG A 166 -20.64 19.86 13.48
CA ARG A 166 -21.22 19.85 14.84
C ARG A 166 -21.98 18.56 15.19
N SER A 167 -21.92 17.55 14.33
CA SER A 167 -22.61 16.26 14.54
C SER A 167 -21.77 15.28 15.36
N SER A 168 -22.40 14.35 16.07
CA SER A 168 -21.69 13.30 16.82
C SER A 168 -21.01 12.32 15.87
N ALA A 169 -20.02 11.55 16.38
CA ALA A 169 -19.32 10.55 15.56
C ALA A 169 -20.29 9.50 14.95
N SER A 170 -21.30 9.08 15.72
CA SER A 170 -22.33 8.13 15.27
C SER A 170 -23.21 8.71 14.17
N ASP A 171 -23.65 9.97 14.30
CA ASP A 171 -24.47 10.65 13.28
C ASP A 171 -23.70 10.81 11.96
N LEU A 172 -22.41 11.15 12.06
CA LEU A 172 -21.53 11.31 10.90
C LEU A 172 -21.29 9.98 10.18
N LEU A 173 -21.13 8.89 10.92
CA LEU A 173 -20.98 7.56 10.35
C LEU A 173 -22.27 7.11 9.66
N GLU A 174 -23.43 7.32 10.29
CA GLU A 174 -24.73 7.02 9.68
C GLU A 174 -24.97 7.84 8.40
N TRP A 175 -24.52 9.11 8.39
CA TRP A 175 -24.52 9.96 7.19
C TRP A 175 -23.62 9.39 6.07
N ALA A 176 -22.43 8.91 6.41
CA ALA A 176 -21.51 8.28 5.47
C ALA A 176 -22.09 6.99 4.87
N GLU A 177 -22.71 6.13 5.69
CA GLU A 177 -23.40 4.91 5.25
C GLU A 177 -24.57 5.20 4.31
N ARG A 178 -25.27 6.31 4.52
CA ARG A 178 -26.33 6.82 3.62
C ARG A 178 -25.79 7.45 2.33
N GLY A 179 -24.47 7.45 2.13
CA GLY A 179 -23.81 7.91 0.92
C GLY A 179 -23.58 9.42 0.89
N PHE A 180 -23.29 10.05 2.04
CA PHE A 180 -22.90 11.46 2.15
C PHE A 180 -23.92 12.46 1.57
N ARG A 181 -25.22 12.13 1.65
CA ARG A 181 -26.31 12.94 1.08
C ARG A 181 -26.59 14.21 1.91
N GLY A 182 -27.10 15.26 1.26
CA GLY A 182 -27.56 16.48 1.95
C GLY A 182 -26.43 17.38 2.47
N SER A 183 -25.36 17.52 1.69
CA SER A 183 -24.33 18.55 1.93
C SER A 183 -24.88 19.93 1.62
N ALA A 184 -24.65 20.89 2.50
CA ALA A 184 -25.08 22.28 2.31
C ALA A 184 -24.25 23.00 1.23
N SER A 185 -23.05 22.51 0.93
CA SER A 185 -22.07 23.10 0.01
C SER A 185 -22.10 22.54 -1.42
N GLY A 186 -23.09 21.72 -1.79
CA GLY A 186 -23.12 21.03 -3.09
C GLY A 186 -22.41 19.67 -3.07
N PRO A 187 -22.02 19.10 -4.22
CA PRO A 187 -21.27 17.83 -4.26
C PRO A 187 -19.99 17.95 -3.43
N LEU A 188 -19.69 16.98 -2.56
CA LEU A 188 -18.48 16.94 -1.71
C LEU A 188 -17.13 16.91 -2.47
N HIS A 189 -17.14 17.15 -3.78
CA HIS A 189 -16.02 16.93 -4.68
C HIS A 189 -15.11 18.15 -4.90
N ASP A 190 -15.55 19.35 -4.53
CA ASP A 190 -14.84 20.58 -4.92
C ASP A 190 -13.80 21.04 -3.89
N ASP A 191 -14.02 20.78 -2.60
CA ASP A 191 -13.04 21.05 -1.56
C ASP A 191 -12.05 19.89 -1.41
N LYS A 192 -10.81 20.14 -1.79
CA LYS A 192 -9.66 19.21 -1.68
C LYS A 192 -8.55 19.80 -0.82
N SER A 193 -8.86 20.77 0.05
CA SER A 193 -7.88 21.32 0.97
C SER A 193 -7.39 20.27 1.97
N ILE A 194 -6.08 20.27 2.27
CA ILE A 194 -5.53 19.47 3.36
C ILE A 194 -5.91 20.17 4.68
N PRO A 195 -6.62 19.49 5.60
CA PRO A 195 -6.95 20.05 6.92
C PRO A 195 -5.70 20.45 7.70
N GLU A 196 -5.77 21.54 8.46
CA GLU A 196 -4.66 22.10 9.24
C GLU A 196 -3.98 21.08 10.16
N TRP A 197 -4.75 20.23 10.85
CA TRP A 197 -4.21 19.19 11.73
C TRP A 197 -3.40 18.13 10.97
N ILE A 198 -3.75 17.85 9.70
CA ILE A 198 -2.97 16.97 8.83
C ILE A 198 -1.71 17.71 8.40
N SER A 199 -1.81 18.96 7.95
CA SER A 199 -0.66 19.77 7.55
C SER A 199 0.39 19.86 8.67
N ALA A 200 -0.04 20.16 9.90
CA ALA A 200 0.83 20.20 11.07
C ALA A 200 1.49 18.84 11.36
N ARG A 201 0.80 17.72 11.09
CA ARG A 201 1.38 16.38 11.22
C ARG A 201 2.42 16.12 10.13
N LEU A 202 2.17 16.53 8.89
CA LEU A 202 3.12 16.38 7.78
C LEU A 202 4.40 17.19 8.03
N GLU A 203 4.28 18.41 8.55
CA GLU A 203 5.44 19.23 8.93
C GLU A 203 6.31 18.55 10.00
N LYS A 204 5.70 17.93 11.01
CA LYS A 204 6.44 17.14 12.01
C LYS A 204 7.19 15.97 11.38
N LEU A 205 6.56 15.26 10.45
CA LEU A 205 7.22 14.16 9.71
C LEU A 205 8.37 14.66 8.84
N LYS A 206 8.22 15.85 8.24
CA LYS A 206 9.27 16.48 7.44
C LYS A 206 10.48 16.85 8.30
N LYS A 207 10.27 17.47 9.46
CA LYS A 207 11.36 17.81 10.39
C LYS A 207 12.11 16.56 10.84
N TRP A 208 11.39 15.53 11.26
CA TRP A 208 11.99 14.26 11.65
C TRP A 208 12.84 13.61 10.55
N ALA A 209 12.41 13.73 9.28
CA ALA A 209 13.19 13.22 8.16
C ALA A 209 14.48 14.02 7.89
N GLN A 210 14.54 15.29 8.30
CA GLN A 210 15.74 16.13 8.18
C GLN A 210 16.72 15.86 9.33
N ASP A 211 16.22 15.68 10.54
CA ASP A 211 17.07 15.39 11.71
C ASP A 211 17.82 14.05 11.55
N ILE A 212 17.24 13.05 10.87
CA ILE A 212 17.94 11.79 10.56
C ILE A 212 19.10 11.99 9.57
N SER A 213 19.03 13.01 8.71
CA SER A 213 20.07 13.24 7.69
C SER A 213 21.29 13.99 8.22
N THR A 214 21.25 14.54 9.43
CA THR A 214 22.35 15.31 10.02
C THR A 214 23.27 14.49 10.92
N ASP A 215 22.91 13.26 11.28
CA ASP A 215 23.73 12.40 12.16
C ASP A 215 24.88 11.66 11.43
N ASP A 216 24.99 11.78 10.10
CA ASP A 216 25.98 11.07 9.27
C ASP A 216 27.17 11.95 8.79
N ASP A 217 27.22 13.25 9.14
CA ASP A 217 28.21 14.22 8.61
C ASP A 217 29.06 14.94 9.70
N ASP A 218 29.23 14.37 10.91
CA ASP A 218 30.20 14.87 11.92
C ASP A 218 31.39 13.91 12.07
N ASP A 219 32.17 13.75 11.00
CA ASP A 219 33.55 13.26 11.02
C ASP A 219 34.41 14.30 10.26
N GLU A 220 34.37 15.57 10.70
CA GLU A 220 35.37 16.56 10.32
C GLU A 220 36.46 16.60 11.39
N GLU A 221 37.67 16.26 10.94
CA GLU A 221 38.91 16.13 11.69
C GLU A 221 39.20 17.39 12.52
N GLU A 222 39.45 17.22 13.82
CA GLU A 222 39.91 18.29 14.70
C GLU A 222 41.29 18.77 14.25
N GLU A 223 41.36 19.98 13.68
CA GLU A 223 42.60 20.73 13.54
C GLU A 223 42.88 21.48 14.85
N ASP A 224 43.91 21.00 15.56
CA ASP A 224 44.54 21.65 16.70
C ASP A 224 44.95 23.10 16.39
N GLU A 225 44.45 24.10 17.13
CA GLU A 225 45.21 25.34 17.40
C GLU A 225 44.66 26.17 18.62
N ASP A 226 45.41 26.06 19.72
CA ASP A 226 45.86 27.13 20.65
C ASP A 226 44.85 27.95 21.52
N GLY A 227 44.70 27.50 22.77
CA GLY A 227 45.11 28.24 23.98
C GLY A 227 44.51 29.61 24.32
N GLY A 228 43.65 29.65 25.35
CA GLY A 228 43.35 30.89 26.10
C GLY A 228 42.25 30.75 27.14
N ASP A 229 42.65 30.58 28.40
CA ASP A 229 41.83 30.41 29.62
C ASP A 229 41.04 31.68 30.06
N GLU A 230 40.03 31.42 30.93
CA GLU A 230 39.31 32.32 31.88
C GLU A 230 38.22 33.24 31.25
N GLU A 231 36.95 33.27 31.65
CA GLU A 231 36.26 33.00 32.94
C GLU A 231 34.76 32.64 32.72
N GLU A 232 34.18 31.93 33.70
CA GLU A 232 32.79 31.44 33.76
C GLU A 232 31.76 32.57 34.02
N GLU A 233 30.72 32.64 33.18
CA GLU A 233 29.39 33.15 33.58
C GLU A 233 28.35 32.08 33.20
N GLU A 234 27.94 31.30 34.20
CA GLU A 234 26.85 30.33 34.13
C GLU A 234 25.52 31.09 34.04
N GLU A 235 24.99 31.24 32.82
CA GLU A 235 23.57 31.51 32.62
C GLU A 235 22.82 30.17 32.71
N GLU A 236 22.27 29.87 33.89
CA GLU A 236 21.27 28.81 34.07
C GLU A 236 20.00 29.18 33.27
N GLU A 237 19.96 28.85 31.98
CA GLU A 237 18.70 28.78 31.25
C GLU A 237 17.98 27.48 31.65
N GLU A 238 16.97 27.64 32.50
CA GLU A 238 16.05 26.57 32.91
C GLU A 238 15.56 25.79 31.69
N GLU A 239 15.81 24.47 31.68
CA GLU A 239 15.25 23.53 30.71
C GLU A 239 13.70 23.60 30.73
N GLU A 240 13.13 24.44 29.85
CA GLU A 240 11.68 24.53 29.72
C GLU A 240 11.15 23.29 28.99
N ALA A 241 10.75 22.33 29.81
CA ALA A 241 10.14 21.06 29.45
C ALA A 241 9.11 21.15 28.31
N ASP A 242 9.40 20.45 27.21
CA ASP A 242 8.52 19.77 26.25
C ASP A 242 7.00 20.14 26.35
N GLN A 243 6.62 21.33 25.90
CA GLN A 243 5.21 21.72 25.77
C GLN A 243 4.66 21.34 24.39
N ARG A 244 4.25 20.07 24.23
CA ARG A 244 3.39 19.59 23.14
C ARG A 244 1.90 19.85 23.43
N PRO A 245 1.10 20.37 22.47
CA PRO A 245 -0.35 20.17 22.46
C PRO A 245 -0.74 19.28 21.24
N LEU A 246 -1.57 18.23 21.29
CA LEU A 246 -2.48 17.68 22.29
C LEU A 246 -2.13 16.20 22.56
N ARG A 247 -1.76 15.95 23.82
CA ARG A 247 -1.52 14.67 24.48
C ARG A 247 -2.90 14.02 24.75
N SER A 248 -3.26 12.97 24.02
CA SER A 248 -4.55 12.31 24.21
C SER A 248 -4.63 11.64 25.58
N GLU A 249 -5.82 11.57 26.20
CA GLU A 249 -6.09 10.86 27.47
C GLU A 249 -5.55 9.42 27.51
N THR A 250 -5.24 8.85 26.34
CA THR A 250 -4.64 7.53 26.18
C THR A 250 -3.15 7.50 26.56
N TYR A 251 -2.38 8.56 26.29
CA TYR A 251 -0.95 8.62 26.59
C TYR A 251 -0.67 8.82 28.07
N GLU A 252 -1.49 9.60 28.78
CA GLU A 252 -1.34 9.78 30.23
C GLU A 252 -1.59 8.46 30.98
N LYS A 253 -2.61 7.71 30.56
CA LYS A 253 -2.89 6.37 31.09
C LYS A 253 -1.80 5.37 30.75
N GLU A 254 -1.28 5.41 29.52
CA GLU A 254 -0.17 4.56 29.09
C GLU A 254 1.10 4.89 29.88
N LYS A 255 1.42 6.18 30.07
CA LYS A 255 2.56 6.63 30.87
C LYS A 255 2.45 6.15 32.32
N GLU A 256 1.30 6.32 32.96
CA GLU A 256 1.07 5.87 34.34
C GLU A 256 1.33 4.36 34.50
N ILE A 257 0.93 3.56 33.52
CA ILE A 257 1.16 2.11 33.55
C ILE A 257 2.65 1.79 33.40
N TRP A 258 3.37 2.47 32.51
CA TRP A 258 4.82 2.28 32.35
C TRP A 258 5.64 2.83 33.53
N ASP A 259 5.18 3.89 34.17
CA ASP A 259 5.78 4.40 35.42
C ASP A 259 5.62 3.37 36.54
N ARG A 260 4.47 2.67 36.61
CA ARG A 260 4.22 1.54 37.52
C ARG A 260 4.99 0.26 37.19
N VAL A 261 5.45 0.10 35.95
CA VAL A 261 6.39 -0.99 35.62
C VAL A 261 7.79 -0.60 36.07
N ARG A 262 8.16 0.68 35.93
CA ARG A 262 9.47 1.21 36.33
C ARG A 262 9.67 1.24 37.84
N ASP A 263 8.60 1.49 38.61
CA ASP A 263 8.61 1.44 40.07
C ASP A 263 8.50 0.01 40.64
N GLY A 264 8.29 -1.00 39.78
CA GLY A 264 8.20 -2.41 40.16
C GLY A 264 6.82 -2.88 40.62
N SER A 265 5.79 -2.04 40.54
CA SER A 265 4.39 -2.40 40.88
C SER A 265 3.76 -3.37 39.88
N PHE A 266 4.26 -3.41 38.64
CA PHE A 266 3.89 -4.39 37.61
C PHE A 266 5.11 -5.01 36.96
N SER A 267 5.01 -6.27 36.55
CA SER A 267 5.98 -6.86 35.64
C SER A 267 5.68 -6.42 34.20
N VAL A 268 6.72 -6.27 33.39
CA VAL A 268 6.60 -6.04 31.94
C VAL A 268 5.83 -7.16 31.22
N THR A 269 5.68 -8.33 31.86
CA THR A 269 4.88 -9.45 31.37
C THR A 269 3.38 -9.27 31.54
N ASP A 270 2.95 -8.36 32.42
CA ASP A 270 1.54 -8.19 32.80
C ASP A 270 0.86 -7.05 32.02
N VAL A 271 1.64 -6.33 31.22
CA VAL A 271 1.22 -5.18 30.43
C VAL A 271 1.46 -5.48 28.95
N CYS A 272 0.46 -5.22 28.11
CA CYS A 272 0.59 -5.34 26.67
C CYS A 272 1.48 -4.22 26.11
N ILE A 273 2.54 -4.58 25.39
CA ILE A 273 3.53 -3.61 24.87
C ILE A 273 2.92 -2.63 23.85
N SER A 274 1.95 -3.03 23.03
CA SER A 274 1.41 -2.15 21.97
C SER A 274 0.29 -1.21 22.41
N CYS A 275 -0.41 -1.51 23.51
CA CYS A 275 -1.55 -0.68 23.94
C CYS A 275 -1.45 -0.19 25.39
N GLY A 276 -0.39 -0.57 26.11
CA GLY A 276 -0.22 -0.25 27.52
C GLY A 276 -1.29 -0.84 28.44
N GLY A 277 -2.21 -1.67 27.94
CA GLY A 277 -3.30 -2.22 28.74
C GLY A 277 -2.84 -3.39 29.60
N THR A 278 -3.42 -3.53 30.80
CA THR A 278 -3.26 -4.70 31.69
C THR A 278 -4.13 -5.89 31.27
N ASN A 279 -4.55 -5.94 30.00
CA ASN A 279 -5.26 -7.09 29.46
C ASN A 279 -4.32 -8.28 29.47
N GLU A 280 -4.85 -9.46 29.79
CA GLU A 280 -4.06 -10.70 29.87
C GLU A 280 -3.16 -10.86 28.64
N VAL A 281 -1.85 -10.82 28.88
CA VAL A 281 -0.84 -10.97 27.84
C VAL A 281 -0.81 -12.43 27.43
N THR A 282 -1.50 -12.76 26.35
CA THR A 282 -1.64 -14.14 25.88
C THR A 282 -0.48 -14.60 25.01
N HIS A 283 0.38 -13.69 24.56
CA HIS A 283 1.43 -13.97 23.59
C HIS A 283 2.74 -13.27 23.91
N CYS A 284 3.62 -13.99 24.61
CA CYS A 284 4.97 -13.54 24.92
C CYS A 284 5.92 -13.77 23.75
N HIS A 285 6.90 -12.88 23.60
CA HIS A 285 7.95 -13.04 22.60
C HIS A 285 9.00 -14.06 23.08
N PRO A 286 9.49 -14.96 22.21
CA PRO A 286 10.46 -15.99 22.61
C PRO A 286 11.86 -15.44 22.93
N PHE A 287 12.20 -14.23 22.48
CA PHE A 287 13.55 -13.65 22.62
C PHE A 287 13.65 -12.44 23.57
N PHE A 288 12.54 -11.91 24.08
CA PHE A 288 12.57 -10.84 25.07
C PHE A 288 11.40 -10.96 26.05
N ILE A 289 11.54 -10.37 27.23
CA ILE A 289 10.55 -10.45 28.30
C ILE A 289 9.44 -9.41 28.02
N GLY A 290 8.24 -9.90 27.72
CA GLY A 290 7.06 -9.09 27.44
C GLY A 290 6.23 -9.65 26.28
N GLY A 291 5.02 -9.10 26.07
CA GLY A 291 4.10 -9.67 25.10
C GLY A 291 2.92 -8.80 24.71
N HIS A 292 2.06 -9.39 23.88
CA HIS A 292 0.87 -8.75 23.33
C HIS A 292 -0.39 -9.41 23.90
N CYS A 293 -1.42 -8.60 24.16
CA CYS A 293 -2.77 -9.13 24.33
C CYS A 293 -3.31 -9.67 23.00
N ALA A 294 -4.34 -10.52 23.05
CA ALA A 294 -4.88 -11.21 21.88
C ALA A 294 -5.26 -10.27 20.71
N SER A 295 -5.85 -9.10 21.02
CA SER A 295 -6.22 -8.12 19.98
C SER A 295 -5.01 -7.45 19.34
N CYS A 296 -4.05 -6.98 20.15
CA CYS A 296 -2.86 -6.32 19.64
C CYS A 296 -1.93 -7.26 18.89
N LYS A 297 -1.92 -8.55 19.24
CA LYS A 297 -1.21 -9.55 18.44
C LYS A 297 -1.77 -9.64 17.03
N GLN A 298 -3.09 -9.67 16.87
CA GLN A 298 -3.71 -9.79 15.55
C GLN A 298 -3.33 -8.58 14.68
N ASP A 299 -3.38 -7.37 15.25
CA ASP A 299 -2.95 -6.14 14.57
C ASP A 299 -1.45 -6.17 14.22
N PHE A 300 -0.61 -6.67 15.14
CA PHE A 300 0.84 -6.80 14.95
C PHE A 300 1.20 -7.84 13.88
N GLU A 301 0.56 -9.01 13.87
CA GLU A 301 0.75 -10.04 12.85
C GLU A 301 0.34 -9.54 11.46
N GLU A 302 -0.77 -8.80 11.36
CA GLU A 302 -1.19 -8.18 10.10
C GLU A 302 -0.15 -7.17 9.57
N SER A 303 0.59 -6.52 10.47
CA SER A 303 1.67 -5.57 10.14
C SER A 303 3.00 -6.25 9.81
N LEU A 304 3.30 -7.43 10.38
CA LEU A 304 4.53 -8.19 10.13
C LEU A 304 4.62 -8.77 8.72
N PHE A 305 3.49 -9.10 8.08
CA PHE A 305 3.47 -9.62 6.71
C PHE A 305 3.75 -8.55 5.63
N LEU A 306 4.20 -7.35 6.01
CA LEU A 306 4.55 -6.25 5.08
C LEU A 306 6.00 -6.30 4.57
N TYR A 307 6.87 -7.17 5.10
CA TYR A 307 8.25 -7.31 4.60
C TYR A 307 8.51 -8.72 4.09
N GLY A 308 8.45 -8.86 2.76
CA GLY A 308 8.68 -10.10 2.03
C GLY A 308 8.28 -9.97 0.57
N SER A 309 8.75 -8.93 -0.10
CA SER A 309 8.67 -8.77 -1.56
C SER A 309 10.00 -8.24 -2.11
N ASP A 310 11.09 -8.55 -1.41
CA ASP A 310 12.44 -8.57 -1.91
C ASP A 310 12.55 -9.70 -2.94
N ASN A 311 12.04 -9.40 -4.13
CA ASN A 311 12.36 -10.11 -5.36
C ASN A 311 13.80 -9.75 -5.75
N ILE A 312 14.76 -10.19 -4.92
CA ILE A 312 16.17 -10.20 -5.29
C ILE A 312 16.31 -11.32 -6.30
N SER A 313 16.43 -10.91 -7.56
CA SER A 313 16.87 -11.76 -8.67
C SER A 313 18.25 -11.32 -9.11
#